data_AF-B0NWA3-F1
#
_entry.id   AF-B0NWA3-F1
#
_cell.length_a   1.000
_cell.length_b   1.000
_cell.length_c   1.000
_cell.angle_alpha   90.00
_cell.angle_beta   90.00
_cell.angle_gamma   90.00
#
_symmetry.space_group_name_H-M   'P 1'
#
loop_
_entity.id
_entity.type
_entity.pdbx_description
1 polymer ?
#
loop_
_entity_poly.entity_id
_entity_poly.type
_entity_poly.pdbx_seq_one_letter_code
_entity_poly.pdbx_strand_id
1 'polypeptide(L)'
;MSRGKNALSFLINEAIELISTEIRILNLRIKYPTQFLQRKTKLPLSPLFLTDETYLIEIMEMVSGLFLSKRVVTHTGTESPLTEIGRTFEYLFNIKLGNIHKKHESVIKRKPSKVTEFLDTLRKAIAEESKKKGYL
;
A
#
# COMPACT_ATOMS: atom_id res chain seq x y z
N MET A 1 -18.73 22.13 55.89
CA MET A 1 -18.82 22.41 54.45
C MET A 1 -17.44 22.80 53.93
N SER A 2 -16.89 22.11 52.93
CA SER A 2 -15.78 22.51 52.01
C SER A 2 -14.90 21.31 51.59
N ARG A 3 -15.49 20.26 51.01
CA ARG A 3 -14.72 19.20 50.31
C ARG A 3 -14.85 19.30 48.79
N GLY A 4 -16.03 19.69 48.28
CA GLY A 4 -16.25 19.87 46.83
C GLY A 4 -15.54 21.07 46.19
N LYS A 5 -15.29 22.16 46.93
CA LYS A 5 -14.58 23.35 46.41
C LYS A 5 -13.11 23.07 46.09
N ASN A 6 -12.47 22.17 46.85
CA ASN A 6 -11.06 21.81 46.65
C ASN A 6 -10.87 20.88 45.45
N ALA A 7 -11.82 19.96 45.21
CA ALA A 7 -11.76 19.05 44.07
C ALA A 7 -11.92 19.77 42.73
N LEU A 8 -12.85 20.75 42.65
CA LEU A 8 -13.03 21.54 41.44
C LEU A 8 -11.81 22.42 41.15
N SER A 9 -11.23 23.04 42.18
CA SER A 9 -9.99 23.82 42.03
C SER A 9 -8.81 22.97 41.55
N PHE A 10 -8.74 21.71 41.99
CA PHE A 10 -7.71 20.77 41.54
C PHE A 10 -7.85 20.45 40.04
N LEU A 11 -9.06 20.11 39.59
CA LEU A 11 -9.35 19.83 38.17
C LEU A 11 -9.08 21.04 37.27
N ILE A 12 -9.37 22.26 37.75
CA ILE A 12 -9.07 23.49 37.01
C ILE A 12 -7.56 23.67 36.85
N ASN A 13 -6.78 23.44 37.91
CA ASN A 13 -5.32 23.55 37.85
C ASN A 13 -4.73 22.49 36.89
N GLU A 14 -5.23 21.26 36.94
CA GLU A 14 -4.80 20.18 36.04
C GLU A 14 -5.11 20.49 34.57
N ALA A 15 -6.27 21.07 34.28
CA ALA A 15 -6.63 21.52 32.94
C ALA A 15 -5.72 22.66 32.44
N ILE A 16 -5.36 23.61 33.32
CA ILE A 16 -4.42 24.70 32.99
C ILE A 16 -3.03 24.14 32.68
N GLU A 17 -2.54 23.18 33.46
CA GLU A 17 -1.27 22.51 33.21
C GLU A 17 -1.29 21.76 31.88
N LEU A 18 -2.36 21.02 31.60
CA LEU A 18 -2.53 20.32 30.32
C LEU A 18 -2.46 21.31 29.15
N ILE A 19 -3.22 22.41 29.19
CA ILE A 19 -3.19 23.44 28.15
C ILE A 19 -1.78 24.04 28.01
N SER A 20 -1.09 24.30 29.12
CA SER A 20 0.27 24.83 29.11
C SER A 20 1.25 23.85 28.46
N THR A 21 1.09 22.54 28.69
CA THR A 21 1.90 21.52 28.03
C THR A 21 1.63 21.42 26.53
N GLU A 22 0.37 21.54 26.10
CA GLU A 22 0.00 21.56 24.68
C GLU A 22 0.58 22.78 23.95
N ILE A 23 0.50 23.98 24.55
CA ILE A 23 1.14 25.19 24.02
C ILE A 23 2.66 24.96 23.89
N ARG A 24 3.28 24.32 24.88
CA ARG A 24 4.71 24.00 24.83
C ARG A 24 5.05 23.03 23.69
N ILE A 25 4.24 21.98 23.49
CA ILE A 25 4.41 21.03 22.39
C ILE A 25 4.28 21.74 21.04
N LEU A 26 3.29 22.62 20.88
CA LEU A 26 3.10 23.41 19.66
C LEU A 26 4.30 24.32 19.38
N ASN A 27 4.82 25.01 20.40
CA ASN A 27 6.02 25.83 20.26
C ASN A 27 7.25 25.01 19.87
N LEU A 28 7.40 23.81 20.44
CA LEU A 28 8.46 22.87 20.04
C LEU A 28 8.31 22.41 18.59
N ARG A 29 7.08 22.17 18.10
CA ARG A 29 6.80 21.86 16.69
C ARG A 29 7.21 22.99 15.76
N ILE A 30 6.90 24.23 16.12
CA ILE A 30 7.26 25.41 15.33
C ILE A 30 8.78 25.60 15.30
N LYS A 31 9.45 25.42 16.44
CA LYS A 31 10.90 25.63 16.58
C LYS A 31 11.73 24.50 15.94
N TYR A 32 11.25 23.26 15.97
CA TYR A 32 11.96 22.08 15.48
C TYR A 32 11.08 21.24 14.54
N PRO A 33 10.64 21.78 13.39
CA PRO A 33 9.67 21.12 12.52
C PRO A 33 10.15 19.76 11.98
N THR A 34 11.46 19.55 11.89
CA THR A 34 12.06 18.29 11.42
C THR A 34 11.92 17.13 12.40
N GLN A 35 11.92 17.39 13.71
CA GLN A 35 11.79 16.35 14.75
C GLN A 35 10.34 15.89 14.93
N PHE A 36 9.40 16.81 14.68
CA PHE A 36 7.95 16.55 14.72
C PHE A 36 7.35 16.27 13.36
N LEU A 37 8.18 16.22 12.31
CA LEU A 37 7.81 15.61 11.07
C LEU A 37 7.51 14.15 11.41
N GLN A 38 6.22 13.82 11.59
CA GLN A 38 5.75 12.45 11.48
C GLN A 38 6.50 11.90 10.28
N ARG A 39 7.31 10.83 10.47
CA ARG A 39 8.00 10.15 9.38
C ARG A 39 6.98 10.15 8.26
N LYS A 40 7.17 10.97 7.22
CA LYS A 40 6.32 10.83 6.04
C LYS A 40 6.60 9.39 5.69
N THR A 41 5.61 8.53 5.90
CA THR A 41 5.62 7.10 5.66
C THR A 41 5.65 6.90 4.16
N LYS A 42 6.61 7.54 3.49
CA LYS A 42 7.13 7.05 2.24
C LYS A 42 7.80 5.76 2.67
N LEU A 43 7.07 4.66 2.50
CA LEU A 43 7.72 3.37 2.39
C LEU A 43 8.95 3.57 1.50
N PRO A 44 10.13 3.03 1.89
CA PRO A 44 11.32 3.16 1.06
C PRO A 44 10.96 2.72 -0.36
N LEU A 45 11.45 3.43 -1.38
CA LEU A 45 11.22 3.01 -2.77
C LEU A 45 11.59 1.54 -2.90
N SER A 46 10.75 0.78 -3.60
CA SER A 46 11.06 -0.62 -3.85
C SER A 46 12.39 -0.71 -4.61
N PRO A 47 13.28 -1.65 -4.28
CA PRO A 47 14.51 -1.85 -5.03
C PRO A 47 14.27 -2.41 -6.43
N LEU A 48 13.04 -2.85 -6.73
CA LEU A 48 12.67 -3.45 -8.01
C LEU A 48 12.06 -2.42 -8.96
N PHE A 49 12.49 -2.49 -10.22
CA PHE A 49 12.00 -1.66 -11.30
C PHE A 49 11.65 -2.55 -12.49
N LEU A 50 10.65 -2.15 -13.25
CA LEU A 50 10.33 -2.79 -14.51
C LEU A 50 11.24 -2.27 -15.62
N THR A 51 11.54 -3.14 -16.58
CA THR A 51 12.19 -2.76 -17.83
C THR A 51 11.24 -1.97 -18.71
N ASP A 52 11.76 -1.18 -19.65
CA ASP A 52 10.95 -0.38 -20.59
C ASP A 52 10.04 -1.22 -21.50
N GLU A 53 10.26 -2.54 -21.54
CA GLU A 53 9.47 -3.51 -22.31
C GLU A 53 8.14 -3.89 -21.65
N THR A 54 7.90 -3.51 -20.39
CA THR A 54 6.69 -3.92 -19.65
C THR A 54 5.65 -2.81 -19.59
N TYR A 55 4.45 -3.10 -20.10
CA TYR A 55 3.32 -2.19 -20.07
C TYR A 55 2.50 -2.35 -18.78
N LEU A 56 1.93 -1.24 -18.28
CA LEU A 56 1.11 -1.26 -17.06
C LEU A 56 -0.09 -2.22 -17.12
N ILE A 57 -0.62 -2.48 -18.33
CA ILE A 57 -1.74 -3.42 -18.52
C ILE A 57 -1.31 -4.88 -18.26
N GLU A 58 -0.04 -5.21 -18.47
CA GLU A 58 0.54 -6.54 -18.23
C GLU A 58 0.70 -6.78 -16.72
N ILE A 59 1.14 -5.76 -15.98
CA ILE A 59 1.13 -5.81 -14.51
C ILE A 59 -0.30 -5.93 -13.98
N MET A 60 -1.24 -5.20 -14.57
CA MET A 60 -2.65 -5.31 -14.21
C MET A 60 -3.22 -6.72 -14.51
N GLU A 61 -2.70 -7.41 -15.52
CA GLU A 61 -3.04 -8.80 -15.84
C GLU A 61 -2.68 -9.72 -14.67
N MET A 62 -1.47 -9.57 -14.11
CA MET A 62 -1.05 -10.30 -12.90
C MET A 62 -1.93 -9.97 -11.69
N VAL A 63 -2.14 -8.67 -11.44
CA VAL A 63 -2.98 -8.20 -10.32
C VAL A 63 -4.40 -8.76 -10.42
N SER A 64 -4.97 -8.76 -11.64
CA SER A 64 -6.30 -9.29 -11.91
C SER A 64 -6.34 -10.81 -11.73
N GLY A 65 -5.34 -11.54 -12.21
CA GLY A 65 -5.23 -12.98 -12.03
C GLY A 65 -5.16 -13.36 -10.55
N LEU A 66 -4.33 -12.65 -9.76
CA LEU A 66 -4.23 -12.87 -8.31
C LEU A 66 -5.55 -12.59 -7.60
N PHE A 67 -6.20 -11.47 -7.90
CA PHE A 67 -7.50 -11.10 -7.33
C PHE A 67 -8.57 -12.16 -7.63
N LEU A 68 -8.70 -12.55 -8.89
CA LEU A 68 -9.69 -13.54 -9.32
C LEU A 68 -9.41 -14.94 -8.77
N SER A 69 -8.14 -15.30 -8.57
CA SER A 69 -7.76 -16.58 -7.97
C SER A 69 -8.18 -16.71 -6.50
N LYS A 70 -8.44 -15.59 -5.81
CA LYS A 70 -8.76 -15.53 -4.37
C LYS A 70 -7.70 -16.20 -3.48
N ARG A 71 -6.45 -16.29 -3.96
CA ARG A 71 -5.33 -16.93 -3.23
C ARG A 71 -4.53 -15.97 -2.36
N VAL A 72 -4.74 -14.67 -2.49
CA VAL A 72 -4.06 -13.65 -1.69
C VAL A 72 -4.98 -13.26 -0.53
N VAL A 73 -4.50 -13.41 0.69
CA VAL A 73 -5.23 -13.07 1.92
C VAL A 73 -4.55 -11.92 2.65
N THR A 74 -5.36 -11.13 3.35
CA THR A 74 -4.87 -10.04 4.21
C THR A 74 -4.28 -10.62 5.50
N HIS A 75 -3.67 -9.75 6.32
CA HIS A 75 -3.15 -10.13 7.64
C HIS A 75 -4.22 -10.70 8.60
N THR A 76 -5.51 -10.49 8.33
CA THR A 76 -6.62 -11.07 9.09
C THR A 76 -7.11 -12.41 8.53
N GLY A 77 -6.50 -12.90 7.44
CA GLY A 77 -6.85 -14.16 6.79
C GLY A 77 -8.03 -14.08 5.81
N THR A 78 -8.58 -12.90 5.55
CA THR A 78 -9.66 -12.69 4.57
C THR A 78 -9.11 -12.49 3.15
N GLU A 79 -9.91 -12.82 2.13
CA GLU A 79 -9.55 -12.56 0.73
C GLU A 79 -9.17 -11.08 0.52
N SER A 80 -8.03 -10.83 -0.12
CA SER A 80 -7.52 -9.48 -0.33
C SER A 80 -8.34 -8.74 -1.39
N PRO A 81 -8.80 -7.51 -1.10
CA PRO A 81 -9.49 -6.71 -2.10
C PRO A 81 -8.53 -6.32 -3.23
N LEU A 82 -9.07 -6.19 -4.44
CA LEU A 82 -8.32 -5.80 -5.63
C LEU A 82 -7.44 -4.55 -5.43
N THR A 83 -7.94 -3.58 -4.66
CA THR A 83 -7.25 -2.32 -4.38
C THR A 83 -6.00 -2.52 -3.53
N GLU A 84 -6.00 -3.46 -2.59
CA GLU A 84 -4.85 -3.75 -1.72
C GLU A 84 -3.77 -4.49 -2.51
N ILE A 85 -4.17 -5.47 -3.33
CA ILE A 85 -3.25 -6.16 -4.24
C ILE A 85 -2.63 -5.14 -5.22
N GLY A 86 -3.44 -4.30 -5.85
CA GLY A 86 -2.94 -3.30 -6.80
C GLY A 86 -2.00 -2.28 -6.17
N ARG A 87 -2.30 -1.77 -4.96
CA ARG A 87 -1.38 -0.88 -4.21
C ARG A 87 -0.06 -1.55 -3.88
N THR A 88 -0.10 -2.84 -3.57
CA THR A 88 1.12 -3.62 -3.30
C THR A 88 1.99 -3.71 -4.55
N PHE A 89 1.40 -3.90 -5.73
CA PHE A 89 2.13 -3.90 -7.01
C PHE A 89 2.63 -2.51 -7.41
N GLU A 90 1.86 -1.44 -7.16
CA GLU A 90 2.32 -0.06 -7.34
C GLU A 90 3.58 0.21 -6.52
N TYR A 91 3.58 -0.21 -5.26
CA TYR A 91 4.75 -0.13 -4.40
C TYR A 91 5.89 -1.02 -4.92
N LEU A 92 5.61 -2.29 -5.22
CA LEU A 92 6.61 -3.30 -5.62
C LEU A 92 7.43 -2.88 -6.83
N PHE A 93 6.82 -2.21 -7.81
CA PHE A 93 7.49 -1.83 -9.06
C PHE A 93 7.69 -0.31 -9.21
N ASN A 94 7.39 0.47 -8.17
CA ASN A 94 7.44 1.93 -8.22
C ASN A 94 6.59 2.53 -9.37
N ILE A 95 5.42 1.93 -9.66
CA ILE A 95 4.52 2.34 -10.74
C ILE A 95 3.23 2.98 -10.21
N LYS A 96 2.45 3.59 -11.10
CA LYS A 96 1.08 4.05 -10.83
C LYS A 96 0.10 3.39 -11.80
N LEU A 97 -0.77 2.54 -11.29
CA LEU A 97 -1.83 1.87 -12.06
C LEU A 97 -3.06 2.79 -12.24
N GLY A 98 -3.26 3.73 -11.32
CA GLY A 98 -4.38 4.68 -11.37
C GLY A 98 -5.67 4.07 -10.84
N ASN A 99 -6.80 4.24 -11.54
CA ASN A 99 -8.06 3.63 -11.10
C ASN A 99 -8.06 2.12 -11.34
N ILE A 100 -7.75 1.36 -10.29
CA ILE A 100 -7.54 -0.09 -10.32
C ILE A 100 -8.77 -0.84 -10.87
N HIS A 101 -9.99 -0.47 -10.46
CA HIS A 101 -11.21 -1.14 -10.94
C HIS A 101 -11.42 -0.93 -12.45
N LYS A 102 -11.22 0.29 -12.96
CA LYS A 102 -11.28 0.54 -14.42
C LYS A 102 -10.20 -0.22 -15.19
N LYS A 103 -9.00 -0.34 -14.62
CA LYS A 103 -7.90 -1.09 -15.22
C LYS A 103 -8.17 -2.59 -15.22
N HIS A 104 -8.75 -3.13 -14.15
CA HIS A 104 -9.21 -4.51 -14.09
C HIS A 104 -10.23 -4.81 -15.19
N GLU A 105 -11.28 -3.99 -15.29
CA GLU A 105 -12.27 -4.11 -16.36
C GLU A 105 -11.63 -4.04 -17.75
N SER A 106 -10.59 -3.21 -17.92
CA SER A 106 -9.86 -3.12 -19.17
C SER A 106 -9.11 -4.41 -19.51
N VAL A 107 -8.57 -5.13 -18.52
CA VAL A 107 -7.98 -6.47 -18.70
C VAL A 107 -9.04 -7.47 -19.14
N ILE A 108 -10.19 -7.52 -18.45
CA ILE A 108 -11.26 -8.48 -18.74
C ILE A 108 -11.86 -8.27 -20.14
N LYS A 109 -11.92 -7.01 -20.62
CA LYS A 109 -12.48 -6.65 -21.94
C LYS A 109 -11.49 -6.77 -23.11
N ARG A 110 -10.25 -7.22 -22.88
CA ARG A 110 -9.26 -7.37 -23.96
C ARG A 110 -9.73 -8.40 -24.98
N LYS A 111 -9.19 -8.29 -26.20
CA LYS A 111 -9.36 -9.30 -27.25
C LYS A 111 -8.89 -10.66 -26.71
N PRO A 112 -9.58 -11.78 -26.99
CA PRO A 112 -9.22 -13.11 -26.48
C PRO A 112 -7.75 -13.49 -26.66
N SER A 113 -7.15 -13.16 -27.81
CA SER A 113 -5.73 -13.42 -28.09
C SER A 113 -4.74 -12.62 -27.23
N LYS A 114 -5.23 -11.60 -26.53
CA LYS A 114 -4.44 -10.67 -25.74
C LYS A 114 -4.77 -10.77 -24.24
N VAL A 115 -5.88 -11.38 -23.82
CA VAL A 115 -6.33 -11.35 -22.40
C VAL A 115 -5.26 -11.87 -21.44
N THR A 116 -4.51 -12.91 -21.82
CA THR A 116 -3.51 -13.59 -20.98
C THR A 116 -2.10 -13.61 -21.58
N GLU A 117 -1.82 -12.71 -22.53
CA GLU A 117 -0.58 -12.76 -23.31
C GLU A 117 0.68 -12.62 -22.45
N PHE A 118 0.62 -11.79 -21.40
CA PHE A 118 1.76 -11.61 -20.51
C PHE A 118 1.97 -12.84 -19.62
N LEU A 119 0.89 -13.37 -19.04
CA LEU A 119 0.96 -14.61 -18.26
C LEU A 119 1.44 -15.80 -19.10
N ASP A 120 1.05 -15.88 -20.37
CA ASP A 120 1.55 -16.89 -21.30
C ASP A 120 3.06 -16.72 -21.59
N THR A 121 3.54 -15.48 -21.66
CA THR A 121 4.98 -15.20 -21.80
C THR A 121 5.76 -15.67 -20.57
N LEU A 122 5.27 -15.36 -19.37
CA LEU A 122 5.87 -15.84 -18.11
C LEU A 122 5.86 -17.37 -18.03
N ARG A 123 4.74 -18.00 -18.42
CA ARG A 123 4.61 -19.47 -18.47
C ARG A 123 5.63 -20.10 -19.41
N LYS A 124 5.81 -19.52 -20.60
CA LYS A 124 6.81 -19.99 -21.58
C LYS A 124 8.23 -19.86 -21.04
N ALA A 125 8.59 -18.74 -20.42
CA ALA A 125 9.92 -18.53 -19.83
C ALA A 125 10.26 -19.61 -18.78
N ILE A 126 9.29 -19.97 -17.93
CA ILE A 126 9.47 -21.05 -16.95
C ILE A 126 9.66 -22.42 -17.65
N ALA A 127 8.83 -22.71 -18.66
CA ALA A 127 8.91 -23.97 -19.40
C ALA A 127 10.25 -24.13 -20.16
N GLU A 128 10.74 -23.05 -20.76
CA GLU A 128 12.04 -23.02 -21.46
C GLU A 128 13.20 -23.26 -20.48
N GLU A 129 13.20 -22.61 -19.33
CA GLU A 129 14.21 -22.83 -18.29
C GLU A 129 14.15 -24.25 -17.72
N SER A 130 12.94 -24.81 -17.57
CA SER A 130 12.72 -26.20 -17.14
C SER A 130 13.28 -27.21 -18.15
N LYS A 131 13.04 -27.00 -19.45
CA LYS A 131 13.59 -27.82 -20.53
C LYS A 131 15.11 -27.71 -20.60
N LYS A 132 15.66 -26.51 -20.45
CA LYS A 132 17.11 -26.27 -20.43
C LYS A 132 17.81 -27.04 -19.30
N LYS A 133 17.13 -27.24 -18.17
CA LYS A 133 17.62 -28.03 -17.02
C LYS A 133 17.32 -29.53 -17.12
N GLY A 134 16.60 -29.98 -18.15
CA GLY A 134 16.28 -31.40 -18.38
C GLY A 134 15.17 -31.94 -17.48
N TYR A 135 14.33 -31.09 -16.90
CA TYR A 135 13.14 -31.55 -16.14
C TYR A 135 11.94 -31.86 -17.05
N LEU A 136 11.95 -31.33 -18.28
CA LEU A 136 10.94 -31.52 -19.34
C LEU A 136 11.60 -31.98 -20.63
#